data_AF-A0A8H5VKY9-F1
#
_entry.id   AF-A0A8H5VKY9-F1
#
_cell.length_a   1.000
_cell.length_b   1.000
_cell.length_c   1.000
_cell.angle_alpha   90.00
_cell.angle_beta   90.00
_cell.angle_gamma   90.00
#
_symmetry.space_group_name_H-M   'P 1'
#
loop_
_entity.id
_entity.type
_entity.pdbx_description
1 polymer ?
#
loop_
_entity_poly.entity_id
_entity_poly.type
_entity_poly.pdbx_seq_one_letter_code
_entity_poly.pdbx_strand_id
1 'polypeptide(L)'
;MKMFRLSTLLALSFSELSLANEYGQWGVYVYSDRNCEHQLGQWRDDQLQECISLDGYPDALSVRTDIKNLGPVKCGWNVMTFDNPTCSGVGRDIRLSDVCVDTPFLGDFKKPVKSFIVGEFPLCD
;
A
#
# COMPACT_ATOMS: atom_id res chain seq x y z
N MET A 1 40.66 -5.94 11.40
CA MET A 1 40.08 -7.04 12.22
C MET A 1 39.42 -6.43 13.46
N LYS A 2 38.29 -7.03 13.91
CA LYS A 2 37.33 -6.59 14.96
C LYS A 2 36.18 -5.73 14.39
N MET A 3 34.90 -5.99 14.67
CA MET A 3 34.20 -7.08 15.39
C MET A 3 32.74 -7.01 14.89
N PHE A 4 32.17 -8.14 14.45
CA PHE A 4 30.73 -8.25 14.20
C PHE A 4 29.98 -8.16 15.52
N ARG A 5 29.01 -7.24 15.64
CA ARG A 5 27.97 -7.34 16.67
C ARG A 5 26.76 -8.01 16.06
N LEU A 6 26.62 -9.31 16.35
CA LEU A 6 25.35 -10.02 16.28
C LEU A 6 24.45 -9.43 17.37
N SER A 7 23.38 -8.75 16.97
CA SER A 7 22.25 -8.46 17.86
C SER A 7 21.07 -9.29 17.38
N THR A 8 20.97 -10.51 17.89
CA THR A 8 19.77 -11.33 17.80
C THR A 8 18.72 -10.71 18.72
N LEU A 9 17.64 -10.19 18.15
CA LEU A 9 16.40 -9.91 18.88
C LEU A 9 15.24 -10.53 18.10
N LEU A 10 15.09 -11.85 18.27
CA LEU A 10 13.89 -12.58 17.92
C LEU A 10 12.98 -12.56 19.15
N ALA A 11 12.04 -11.62 19.18
CA ALA A 11 10.90 -11.65 20.11
C ALA A 11 9.85 -10.68 19.59
N LEU A 12 9.02 -11.12 18.65
CA LEU A 12 7.73 -10.48 18.39
C LEU A 12 6.64 -11.52 18.58
N SER A 13 5.80 -11.18 19.56
CA SER A 13 4.67 -11.90 20.11
C SER A 13 3.71 -12.41 19.04
N PHE A 14 3.38 -13.70 19.15
CA PHE A 14 2.25 -14.35 18.50
C PHE A 14 0.93 -13.76 19.02
N SER A 15 0.40 -12.74 18.36
CA SER A 15 -1.02 -12.36 18.54
C SER A 15 -1.71 -11.78 17.31
N GLU A 16 -1.01 -11.56 16.19
CA GLU A 16 -1.63 -11.07 14.94
C GLU A 16 -1.86 -12.16 13.88
N LEU A 17 -1.53 -13.41 14.19
CA LEU A 17 -1.51 -14.55 13.24
C LEU A 17 -2.88 -15.14 12.87
N SER A 18 -3.99 -14.56 13.30
CA SER A 18 -5.31 -15.17 13.07
C SER A 18 -5.91 -14.84 11.70
N LEU A 19 -5.72 -13.62 11.18
CA LEU A 19 -6.42 -13.18 9.97
C LEU A 19 -5.67 -13.51 8.68
N ALA A 20 -4.35 -13.36 8.67
CA ALA A 20 -3.52 -13.70 7.50
C ALA A 20 -3.54 -15.22 7.17
N ASN A 21 -3.71 -16.08 8.19
CA ASN A 21 -3.82 -17.54 8.00
C ASN A 21 -5.18 -17.99 7.46
N GLU A 22 -6.25 -17.21 7.71
CA GLU A 22 -7.62 -17.57 7.32
C GLU A 22 -8.00 -16.98 5.94
N TYR A 23 -7.56 -15.74 5.67
CA TYR A 23 -7.95 -15.00 4.47
C TYR A 23 -6.81 -14.79 3.47
N GLY A 24 -5.59 -15.19 3.83
CA GLY A 24 -4.39 -14.86 3.06
C GLY A 24 -3.95 -13.42 3.31
N GLN A 25 -2.76 -13.10 2.79
CA GLN A 25 -2.19 -11.76 2.87
C GLN A 25 -2.76 -10.88 1.75
N TRP A 26 -3.34 -9.72 2.08
CA TRP A 26 -3.72 -8.74 1.07
C TRP A 26 -2.67 -7.64 0.94
N GLY A 27 -2.84 -6.76 -0.04
CA GLY A 27 -1.88 -5.67 -0.23
C GLY A 27 -2.27 -4.70 -1.32
N VAL A 28 -1.46 -3.65 -1.41
CA VAL A 28 -1.55 -2.61 -2.43
C VAL A 28 -0.30 -2.69 -3.29
N TYR A 29 -0.47 -2.59 -4.59
CA TYR A 29 0.59 -2.73 -5.58
C TYR A 29 0.60 -1.50 -6.46
N VAL A 30 1.79 -0.96 -6.69
CA VAL A 30 1.98 0.19 -7.58
C VAL A 30 2.72 -0.25 -8.83
N TYR A 31 2.36 0.31 -9.99
CA TYR A 31 2.90 -0.10 -11.29
C TYR A 31 3.32 1.11 -12.12
N SER A 32 4.32 0.91 -12.99
CA SER A 32 4.82 1.94 -13.91
C SER A 32 4.01 2.08 -15.19
N ASP A 33 3.07 1.16 -15.43
CA ASP A 33 2.13 1.22 -16.53
C ASP A 33 0.68 1.33 -16.04
N ARG A 34 -0.25 1.54 -16.98
CA ARG A 34 -1.67 1.79 -16.72
C ARG A 34 -2.51 0.51 -16.65
N ASN A 35 -1.95 -0.63 -17.03
CA ASN A 35 -2.63 -1.92 -17.12
C ASN A 35 -2.24 -2.87 -15.97
N CYS A 36 -1.45 -2.39 -15.01
CA CYS A 36 -0.93 -3.15 -13.88
C CYS A 36 -0.06 -4.37 -14.28
N GLU A 37 0.83 -4.21 -15.28
CA GLU A 37 1.71 -5.29 -15.77
C GLU A 37 3.13 -5.25 -15.18
N HIS A 38 3.67 -4.06 -14.92
CA HIS A 38 5.04 -3.80 -14.48
C HIS A 38 5.04 -3.21 -13.07
N GLN A 39 5.11 -4.09 -12.08
CA GLN A 39 5.09 -3.71 -10.68
C GLN A 39 6.36 -2.94 -10.29
N LEU A 40 6.17 -1.80 -9.60
CA LEU A 40 7.24 -0.99 -9.01
C LEU A 40 7.47 -1.34 -7.54
N GLY A 41 6.39 -1.61 -6.82
CA GLY A 41 6.43 -1.79 -5.38
C GLY A 41 5.12 -2.35 -4.84
N GLN A 42 5.15 -2.76 -3.59
CA GLN A 42 3.97 -3.25 -2.87
C GLN A 42 4.00 -2.82 -1.41
N TRP A 43 2.82 -2.64 -0.85
CA TRP A 43 2.55 -2.60 0.57
C TRP A 43 1.72 -3.82 0.94
N ARG A 44 1.94 -4.36 2.13
CA ARG A 44 1.26 -5.54 2.64
C ARG A 44 0.63 -5.25 3.99
N ASP A 45 -0.45 -5.97 4.31
CA ASP A 45 -1.25 -5.80 5.52
C ASP A 45 -0.53 -6.16 6.84
N ASP A 46 0.65 -6.77 6.77
CA ASP A 46 1.58 -6.98 7.88
C ASP A 46 2.56 -5.82 8.07
N GLN A 47 2.52 -4.80 7.21
CA GLN A 47 3.34 -3.60 7.32
C GLN A 47 2.60 -2.49 8.08
N LEU A 48 3.37 -1.63 8.73
CA LEU A 48 2.83 -0.47 9.43
C LEU A 48 2.13 0.48 8.43
N GLN A 49 1.09 1.15 8.91
CA GLN A 49 0.41 2.21 8.18
C GLN A 49 1.30 3.47 8.18
N GLU A 50 2.26 3.52 7.27
CA GLU A 50 3.21 4.62 7.13
C GLU A 50 3.25 5.18 5.70
N CYS A 51 3.91 6.32 5.53
CA CYS A 51 4.11 6.91 4.22
C CYS A 51 5.08 6.06 3.39
N ILE A 52 4.57 5.48 2.31
CA ILE A 52 5.39 4.76 1.34
C ILE A 52 5.81 5.73 0.24
N SER A 53 7.07 6.15 0.28
CA SER A 53 7.68 7.00 -0.75
C SER A 53 8.14 6.16 -1.95
N LEU A 54 7.88 6.68 -3.16
CA LEU A 54 8.37 6.13 -4.43
C LEU A 54 9.51 6.98 -5.00
N ASP A 55 10.21 7.76 -4.16
CA ASP A 55 11.36 8.52 -4.62
C ASP A 55 12.46 7.59 -5.15
N GLY A 56 13.06 7.96 -6.28
CA GLY A 56 14.00 7.11 -7.01
C GLY A 56 13.38 5.97 -7.84
N TYR A 57 12.07 5.77 -7.81
CA TYR A 57 11.37 4.85 -8.72
C TYR A 57 10.82 5.58 -9.96
N PRO A 58 10.58 4.85 -11.07
CA PRO A 58 9.79 5.37 -12.19
C PRO A 58 8.41 5.88 -11.76
N ASP A 59 7.79 6.71 -12.60
CA ASP A 59 6.45 7.23 -12.36
C ASP A 59 5.43 6.09 -12.17
N ALA A 60 4.73 6.08 -11.03
CA ALA A 60 3.66 5.12 -10.80
C ALA A 60 2.36 5.62 -11.46
N LEU A 61 1.90 4.87 -12.46
CA LEU A 61 0.75 5.21 -13.30
C LEU A 61 -0.49 4.39 -12.97
N SER A 62 -0.37 3.33 -12.18
CA SER A 62 -1.54 2.63 -11.65
C SER A 62 -1.31 2.03 -10.28
N VAL A 63 -2.42 1.82 -9.59
CA VAL A 63 -2.47 1.18 -8.28
C VAL A 63 -3.51 0.07 -8.31
N ARG A 64 -3.17 -1.09 -7.74
CA ARG A 64 -4.06 -2.24 -7.59
C ARG A 64 -4.14 -2.63 -6.12
N THR A 65 -5.29 -3.17 -5.72
CA THR A 65 -5.46 -3.81 -4.43
C THR A 65 -5.79 -5.29 -4.60
N ASP A 66 -5.27 -6.14 -3.71
CA ASP A 66 -5.62 -7.56 -3.69
C ASP A 66 -6.95 -7.76 -2.96
N ILE A 67 -8.04 -7.73 -3.72
CA ILE A 67 -9.39 -7.92 -3.21
C ILE A 67 -9.65 -9.40 -2.81
N LYS A 68 -8.87 -10.35 -3.36
CA LYS A 68 -9.12 -11.78 -3.15
C LYS A 68 -8.86 -12.22 -1.71
N ASN A 69 -7.82 -11.64 -1.11
CA ASN A 69 -7.36 -11.99 0.24
C ASN A 69 -7.77 -10.94 1.28
N LEU A 70 -8.58 -9.96 0.90
CA LEU A 70 -8.94 -8.81 1.74
C LEU A 70 -9.65 -9.23 3.05
N GLY A 71 -10.15 -10.47 3.13
CA GLY A 71 -10.88 -10.97 4.30
C GLY A 71 -12.18 -10.21 4.58
N PRO A 72 -12.83 -10.45 5.74
CA PRO A 72 -14.01 -9.72 6.16
C PRO A 72 -13.56 -8.36 6.70
N VAL A 73 -13.16 -7.45 5.81
CA VAL A 73 -12.89 -6.08 6.22
C VAL A 73 -14.22 -5.47 6.67
N LYS A 74 -14.35 -5.23 7.98
CA LYS A 74 -15.58 -4.66 8.55
C LYS A 74 -15.88 -3.25 8.03
N CYS A 75 -14.85 -2.48 7.68
CA CYS A 75 -15.03 -1.08 7.29
C CYS A 75 -14.46 -0.73 5.90
N GLY A 76 -13.61 -1.56 5.32
CA GLY A 76 -12.90 -1.27 4.07
C GLY A 76 -11.51 -0.66 4.33
N TRP A 77 -10.65 -0.71 3.31
CA TRP A 77 -9.39 0.03 3.29
C TRP A 77 -9.48 1.20 2.32
N ASN A 78 -8.59 2.17 2.49
CA ASN A 78 -8.42 3.28 1.58
C ASN A 78 -6.93 3.43 1.26
N VAL A 79 -6.64 3.71 -0.01
CA VAL A 79 -5.31 4.08 -0.44
C VAL A 79 -5.31 5.57 -0.74
N MET A 80 -4.66 6.35 0.09
CA MET A 80 -4.45 7.77 -0.15
C MET A 80 -3.13 7.96 -0.90
N THR A 81 -3.19 8.58 -2.07
CA THR A 81 -2.05 8.77 -2.97
C THR A 81 -1.69 10.24 -3.12
N PHE A 82 -0.42 10.52 -3.38
CA PHE A 82 0.12 11.88 -3.45
C PHE A 82 1.03 12.06 -4.67
N ASP A 83 1.11 13.29 -5.19
CA ASP A 83 1.98 13.68 -6.30
C ASP A 83 3.38 14.14 -5.86
N ASN A 84 3.70 13.96 -4.58
CA ASN A 84 4.97 14.25 -3.95
C ASN A 84 5.44 13.06 -3.10
N PRO A 85 6.73 12.95 -2.74
CA PRO A 85 7.26 11.76 -2.07
C PRO A 85 7.01 11.72 -0.54
N THR A 86 6.37 12.74 0.02
CA THR A 86 6.32 12.96 1.49
C THR A 86 4.95 12.69 2.12
N CYS A 87 4.00 12.16 1.33
CA CYS A 87 2.60 12.01 1.75
C CYS A 87 2.00 13.26 2.38
N SER A 88 2.35 14.44 1.85
CA SER A 88 1.90 15.72 2.37
C SER A 88 0.99 16.43 1.39
N GLY A 89 0.18 17.36 1.90
CA GLY A 89 -0.73 18.16 1.08
C GLY A 89 -2.02 17.42 0.71
N VAL A 90 -2.55 17.74 -0.46
CA VAL A 90 -3.84 17.20 -0.94
C VAL A 90 -3.61 15.81 -1.53
N GLY A 91 -3.94 14.79 -0.75
CA GLY A 91 -3.98 13.40 -1.21
C GLY A 91 -5.25 13.07 -1.99
N ARG A 92 -5.23 11.91 -2.66
CA ARG A 92 -6.41 11.36 -3.33
C ARG A 92 -6.70 9.94 -2.93
N ASP A 93 -7.96 9.72 -2.58
CA ASP A 93 -8.48 8.45 -2.12
C ASP A 93 -8.80 7.52 -3.29
N ILE A 94 -8.37 6.28 -3.16
CA ILE A 94 -8.80 5.17 -3.99
C ILE A 94 -9.70 4.31 -3.12
N ARG A 95 -11.02 4.45 -3.33
CA ARG A 95 -12.06 3.66 -2.64
C ARG A 95 -12.18 2.30 -3.32
N LEU A 96 -12.23 1.24 -2.52
CA LEU A 96 -12.02 -0.13 -2.98
C LEU A 96 -13.22 -0.73 -3.71
N SER A 97 -13.09 -0.82 -5.03
CA SER A 97 -13.75 -1.84 -5.86
C SER A 97 -12.91 -2.25 -7.08
N ASP A 98 -11.73 -1.65 -7.27
CA ASP A 98 -11.12 -1.58 -8.59
C ASP A 98 -9.82 -2.40 -8.69
N VAL A 99 -9.76 -3.18 -9.77
CA VAL A 99 -8.70 -4.17 -10.05
C VAL A 99 -7.43 -3.53 -10.62
N CYS A 100 -7.52 -2.32 -11.18
CA CYS A 100 -6.37 -1.51 -11.61
C CYS A 100 -6.85 -0.08 -11.82
N VAL A 101 -6.42 0.85 -10.98
CA VAL A 101 -6.81 2.27 -11.07
C VAL A 101 -5.73 3.04 -11.80
N ASP A 102 -6.10 3.59 -12.95
CA ASP A 102 -5.28 4.47 -13.77
C ASP A 102 -5.17 5.87 -13.14
N THR A 103 -4.05 6.11 -12.46
CA THR A 103 -3.80 7.31 -11.64
C THR A 103 -3.38 8.58 -12.40
N PRO A 104 -3.17 8.56 -13.73
CA PRO A 104 -3.12 9.80 -14.52
C PRO A 104 -4.38 10.15 -15.34
N PHE A 105 -5.46 9.36 -15.32
CA PHE A 105 -6.63 9.66 -16.18
C PHE A 105 -8.04 9.38 -15.60
N LEU A 106 -8.19 8.72 -14.44
CA LEU A 106 -9.50 8.57 -13.80
C LEU A 106 -9.77 9.70 -12.79
N GLY A 107 -10.65 10.64 -13.16
CA GLY A 107 -11.09 11.72 -12.27
C GLY A 107 -10.01 12.79 -12.02
N ASP A 108 -9.78 13.15 -10.75
CA ASP A 108 -8.89 14.25 -10.37
C ASP A 108 -7.39 13.95 -10.57
N PHE A 109 -7.06 12.70 -10.85
CA PHE A 109 -5.75 12.10 -11.06
C PHE A 109 -4.98 12.68 -12.25
N LYS A 110 -4.38 13.88 -12.09
CA LYS A 110 -3.68 14.62 -13.17
C LYS A 110 -2.15 14.43 -13.20
N LYS A 111 -1.58 13.69 -12.26
CA LYS A 111 -0.14 13.49 -12.11
C LYS A 111 0.16 12.08 -11.61
N PRO A 112 1.32 11.51 -11.93
CA PRO A 112 1.77 10.23 -11.39
C PRO A 112 1.80 10.22 -9.87
N VAL A 113 1.62 9.04 -9.29
CA VAL A 113 1.76 8.83 -7.85
C VAL A 113 3.24 8.80 -7.49
N LYS A 114 3.59 9.50 -6.40
CA LYS A 114 4.95 9.60 -5.85
C LYS A 114 5.05 9.13 -4.41
N SER A 115 3.93 9.05 -3.70
CA SER A 115 3.83 8.33 -2.44
C SER A 115 2.40 7.90 -2.17
N PHE A 116 2.21 6.97 -1.24
CA PHE A 116 0.90 6.56 -0.79
C PHE A 116 0.89 6.12 0.68
N ILE A 117 -0.29 6.19 1.29
CA ILE A 117 -0.59 5.66 2.62
C ILE A 117 -1.75 4.69 2.46
N VAL A 118 -1.64 3.54 3.12
CA VAL A 118 -2.73 2.58 3.23
C VAL A 118 -3.28 2.68 4.65
N GLY A 119 -4.58 2.90 4.78
CA GLY A 119 -5.26 3.02 6.06
C GLY A 119 -6.64 2.39 6.05
N GLU A 120 -7.18 2.11 7.23
CA GLU A 120 -8.55 1.62 7.41
C GLU A 120 -9.54 2.78 7.21
N PHE A 121 -10.62 2.58 6.46
CA PHE A 121 -11.63 3.63 6.25
C PHE A 121 -13.04 3.07 6.00
N PRO A 122 -14.11 3.67 6.59
CA PRO A 122 -14.04 4.72 7.62
C PRO A 122 -13.62 4.10 8.94
N LEU A 123 -13.17 4.93 9.90
CA LEU A 123 -12.99 4.52 11.29
C LEU A 123 -14.16 3.60 11.68
N CYS A 124 -13.86 2.33 11.95
CA CYS A 124 -14.82 1.48 12.63
C CYS A 124 -14.97 2.06 14.03
N ASP A 125 -16.17 2.52 14.39
CA ASP A 125 -16.48 2.95 15.76
C ASP A 125 -16.06 1.90 16.81
#